data_AF-A0A956Z8K9-F1
#
_entry.id   AF-A0A956Z8K9-F1
#
_cell.length_a   1.000
_cell.length_b   1.000
_cell.length_c   1.000
_cell.angle_alpha   90.00
_cell.angle_beta   90.00
_cell.angle_gamma   90.00
#
_symmetry.space_group_name_H-M   'P 1'
#
loop_
_entity.id
_entity.type
_entity.pdbx_description
1 polymer ?
#
loop_
_entity_poly.entity_id
_entity_poly.type
_entity_poly.pdbx_seq_one_letter_code
_entity_poly.pdbx_strand_id
1 'polypeptide(L)'
;MLPHARNAFVLSDIHLGAATSLLTAYDASPEGQVERRVSAKLFIGNLLDLLREQIGSDGPIDQCILLGDIFDFSFASYGLAMKNGYWFFQELAKSGLFKTFVYIPGNHDHHLWQQLIEHQFVLNSLYQPAINHPKTLPPYKLIKNTFLDELVPSDFSIAVTYPNYGVF
;
A
#
# COMPACT_ATOMS: atom_id res chain seq x y z
N MET A 1 -11.08 14.79 4.20
CA MET A 1 -11.07 15.29 2.80
C MET A 1 -9.59 15.41 2.45
N LEU A 2 -9.12 14.81 1.35
CA LEU A 2 -7.72 14.96 0.95
C LEU A 2 -7.47 16.44 0.60
N PRO A 3 -6.36 17.05 1.06
CA PRO A 3 -6.02 18.42 0.69
C PRO A 3 -5.84 18.54 -0.83
N HIS A 4 -6.06 19.73 -1.39
CA HIS A 4 -5.77 20.00 -2.80
C HIS A 4 -4.27 19.77 -3.06
N ALA A 5 -3.95 18.76 -3.87
CA ALA A 5 -2.59 18.45 -4.30
C ALA A 5 -2.21 19.27 -5.53
N ARG A 6 -1.01 19.84 -5.52
CA ARG A 6 -0.42 20.62 -6.61
C ARG A 6 0.46 19.76 -7.51
N ASN A 7 1.05 18.71 -6.94
CA ASN A 7 1.86 17.73 -7.64
C ASN A 7 1.61 16.32 -7.06
N ALA A 8 1.84 15.31 -7.88
CA ALA A 8 1.70 13.92 -7.49
C ALA A 8 2.75 13.08 -8.19
N PHE A 9 3.18 12.02 -7.50
CA PHE A 9 3.96 10.94 -8.06
C PHE A 9 3.09 9.69 -8.07
N VAL A 10 3.10 8.94 -9.16
CA VAL A 10 2.21 7.78 -9.33
C VAL A 10 3.04 6.54 -9.60
N LEU A 11 2.79 5.48 -8.84
CA LEU A 11 3.34 4.13 -9.03
C LEU A 11 2.20 3.13 -9.14
N SER A 12 2.40 2.07 -9.91
CA SER A 12 1.42 1.01 -10.14
C SER A 12 2.15 -0.31 -10.39
N ASP A 13 1.45 -1.44 -10.22
CA ASP A 13 1.88 -2.78 -10.65
C ASP A 13 3.26 -3.19 -10.10
N ILE A 14 3.54 -2.85 -8.83
CA ILE A 14 4.83 -3.19 -8.21
C ILE A 14 4.85 -4.59 -7.58
N HIS A 15 3.68 -5.20 -7.33
CA HIS A 15 3.51 -6.59 -6.90
C HIS A 15 4.48 -7.04 -5.77
N LEU A 16 4.49 -6.32 -4.65
CA LEU A 16 5.32 -6.65 -3.48
C LEU A 16 4.96 -8.04 -2.94
N GLY A 17 5.97 -8.92 -2.93
CA GLY A 17 5.83 -10.34 -2.57
C GLY A 17 5.99 -11.27 -3.77
N ALA A 18 5.76 -10.79 -5.01
CA ALA A 18 5.94 -11.60 -6.20
C ALA A 18 7.42 -11.92 -6.44
N ALA A 19 7.73 -13.18 -6.73
CA ALA A 19 9.09 -13.62 -6.99
C ALA A 19 9.72 -12.93 -8.23
N THR A 20 8.92 -12.40 -9.14
CA THR A 20 9.39 -11.67 -10.34
C THR A 20 9.43 -10.15 -10.15
N SER A 21 8.90 -9.61 -9.05
CA SER A 21 8.90 -8.17 -8.82
C SER A 21 10.29 -7.67 -8.40
N LEU A 22 10.70 -6.57 -9.02
CA LEU A 22 11.97 -5.89 -8.73
C LEU A 22 12.03 -5.34 -7.30
N LEU A 23 10.89 -4.93 -6.75
CA LEU A 23 10.78 -4.32 -5.43
C LEU A 23 10.55 -5.35 -4.31
N THR A 24 10.51 -6.63 -4.64
CA THR A 24 10.47 -7.71 -3.66
C THR A 24 11.88 -7.93 -3.09
N ALA A 25 12.20 -7.14 -2.07
CA ALA A 25 13.45 -7.19 -1.31
C ALA A 25 13.61 -8.49 -0.50
N TYR A 26 12.52 -9.11 -0.06
CA TYR A 26 12.53 -10.36 0.71
C TYR A 26 11.86 -11.46 -0.09
N ASP A 27 12.51 -12.62 -0.21
CA ASP A 27 11.91 -13.87 -0.70
C ASP A 27 11.88 -14.94 0.42
N ALA A 28 11.38 -16.14 0.10
CA ALA A 28 11.33 -17.27 1.03
C ALA A 28 12.66 -18.05 1.15
N SER A 29 13.61 -17.87 0.23
CA SER A 29 14.88 -18.62 0.16
C SER A 29 16.07 -17.81 0.72
N PRO A 30 16.77 -18.27 1.78
CA PRO A 30 17.87 -17.50 2.36
C PRO A 30 18.95 -17.02 1.38
N GLU A 31 19.25 -17.82 0.35
CA GLU A 31 20.31 -17.57 -0.63
C GLU A 31 19.98 -16.42 -1.59
N GLY A 32 18.71 -16.29 -2.01
CA GLY A 32 18.24 -15.23 -2.93
C GLY A 32 17.92 -13.90 -2.24
N GLN A 33 17.71 -13.91 -0.91
CA GLN A 33 17.30 -12.72 -0.17
C GLN A 33 18.33 -11.58 -0.24
N VAL A 34 19.63 -11.86 -0.15
CA VAL A 34 20.65 -10.79 -0.06
C VAL A 34 20.69 -9.97 -1.36
N GLU A 35 20.77 -10.64 -2.51
CA GLU A 35 20.87 -9.98 -3.82
C GLU A 35 19.60 -9.19 -4.15
N ARG A 36 18.42 -9.73 -3.83
CA ARG A 36 17.14 -9.02 -3.99
C ARG A 36 17.05 -7.77 -3.14
N ARG A 37 17.47 -7.83 -1.86
CA ARG A 37 17.53 -6.65 -0.99
C ARG A 37 18.42 -5.57 -1.57
N VAL A 38 19.59 -5.94 -2.09
CA VAL A 38 20.52 -4.99 -2.70
C VAL A 38 19.88 -4.35 -3.93
N SER A 39 19.30 -5.15 -4.83
CA SER A 39 18.67 -4.67 -6.06
C SER A 39 17.49 -3.73 -5.79
N ALA A 40 16.58 -4.13 -4.88
CA ALA A 40 15.44 -3.32 -4.50
C ALA A 40 15.86 -2.00 -3.82
N LYS A 41 16.86 -2.04 -2.94
CA LYS A 41 17.41 -0.83 -2.30
C LYS A 41 18.07 0.12 -3.30
N LEU A 42 18.86 -0.40 -4.24
CA LEU A 42 19.47 0.41 -5.29
C LEU A 42 18.42 1.06 -6.17
N PHE A 43 17.39 0.31 -6.57
CA PHE A 43 16.30 0.85 -7.36
C PHE A 43 15.56 1.98 -6.62
N ILE A 44 15.14 1.75 -5.38
CA ILE A 44 14.44 2.77 -4.58
C ILE A 44 15.35 3.97 -4.33
N GLY A 45 16.62 3.77 -3.96
CA GLY A 45 17.59 4.86 -3.79
C GLY A 45 17.71 5.72 -5.03
N ASN A 46 17.97 5.11 -6.18
CA ASN A 46 18.12 5.81 -7.46
C ASN A 46 16.82 6.52 -7.89
N LEU A 47 15.66 5.90 -7.66
CA LEU A 47 14.35 6.51 -7.94
C LEU A 47 14.15 7.76 -7.07
N LEU A 48 14.43 7.67 -5.77
CA LEU A 48 14.28 8.80 -4.84
C LEU A 48 15.27 9.93 -5.16
N ASP A 49 16.50 9.59 -5.56
CA ASP A 49 17.50 10.58 -5.99
C ASP A 49 17.08 11.28 -7.28
N LEU A 50 16.59 10.52 -8.27
CA LEU A 50 16.02 11.10 -9.48
C LEU A 50 14.85 12.03 -9.17
N LEU A 51 13.93 11.62 -8.28
CA LEU A 51 12.80 12.45 -7.87
C LEU A 51 13.26 13.74 -7.17
N ARG A 52 14.28 13.67 -6.30
CA ARG A 52 14.89 14.85 -5.66
C ARG A 52 15.42 15.84 -6.69
N GLU A 53 16.13 15.33 -7.69
CA GLU A 53 16.66 16.17 -8.77
C GLU A 53 15.54 16.83 -9.58
N GLN A 54 14.46 16.09 -9.87
CA GLN A 54 13.32 16.59 -10.64
C GLN A 54 12.49 17.64 -9.88
N ILE A 55 12.25 17.46 -8.58
CA ILE A 55 11.49 18.45 -7.78
C ILE A 55 12.34 19.67 -7.42
N GLY A 56 13.67 19.54 -7.42
CA GLY A 56 14.60 20.60 -7.08
C GLY A 56 14.27 21.28 -5.74
N SER A 57 13.94 22.57 -5.79
CA SER A 57 13.62 23.39 -4.62
C SER A 57 12.12 23.59 -4.39
N ASP A 58 11.25 22.92 -5.14
CA ASP A 58 9.79 23.13 -5.10
C ASP A 58 9.12 22.52 -3.85
N GLY A 59 9.91 21.93 -2.96
CA GLY A 59 9.46 21.25 -1.75
C GLY A 59 8.90 19.85 -2.02
N PRO A 60 8.41 19.17 -0.98
CA PRO A 60 7.96 17.79 -1.11
C PRO A 60 6.68 17.67 -1.94
N ILE A 61 6.56 16.54 -2.62
CA ILE A 61 5.41 16.11 -3.42
C ILE A 61 4.21 15.92 -2.49
N ASP A 62 3.06 16.51 -2.85
CA ASP A 62 1.87 16.48 -2.00
C ASP A 62 1.34 15.05 -1.82
N GLN A 63 1.37 14.23 -2.88
CA GLN A 63 0.83 12.88 -2.88
C GLN A 63 1.72 11.88 -3.64
N CYS A 64 2.08 10.76 -2.99
CA CYS A 64 2.45 9.54 -3.69
C CYS A 64 1.20 8.68 -3.86
N ILE A 65 0.77 8.46 -5.09
CA ILE A 65 -0.41 7.68 -5.45
C ILE A 65 0.06 6.29 -5.85
N LEU A 66 -0.39 5.28 -5.11
CA LEU A 66 -0.15 3.88 -5.36
C LEU A 66 -1.39 3.31 -6.07
N LEU A 67 -1.34 3.30 -7.40
CA LEU A 67 -2.45 3.06 -8.31
C LEU A 67 -2.64 1.58 -8.65
N GLY A 68 -2.71 0.74 -7.63
CA GLY A 68 -3.11 -0.66 -7.77
C GLY A 68 -1.97 -1.63 -8.04
N ASP A 69 -2.30 -2.89 -7.78
CA ASP A 69 -1.43 -4.06 -7.84
C ASP A 69 -0.08 -3.84 -7.12
N ILE A 70 -0.21 -3.30 -5.90
CA ILE A 70 0.92 -2.96 -5.04
C ILE A 70 1.41 -4.19 -4.30
N PHE A 71 0.53 -5.08 -3.88
CA PHE A 71 0.88 -6.33 -3.24
C PHE A 71 0.52 -7.52 -4.12
N ASP A 72 1.28 -8.61 -3.98
CA ASP A 72 0.91 -9.92 -4.51
C ASP A 72 0.66 -10.90 -3.36
N PHE A 73 -0.61 -11.14 -3.03
CA PHE A 73 -1.03 -12.17 -2.08
C PHE A 73 -1.42 -13.49 -2.75
N SER A 74 -1.39 -13.55 -4.09
CA SER A 74 -1.78 -14.75 -4.83
C SER A 74 -0.66 -15.80 -4.82
N PHE A 75 0.59 -15.35 -4.89
CA PHE A 75 1.76 -16.24 -4.96
C PHE A 75 2.75 -16.08 -3.81
N ALA A 76 2.59 -15.08 -2.95
CA ALA A 76 3.41 -14.86 -1.77
C ALA A 76 2.67 -15.18 -0.47
N SER A 77 3.40 -15.54 0.58
CA SER A 77 2.80 -15.56 1.92
C SER A 77 2.51 -14.14 2.38
N TYR A 78 1.44 -13.95 3.17
CA TYR A 78 1.12 -12.65 3.77
C TYR A 78 2.31 -12.03 4.50
N GLY A 79 2.99 -12.82 5.34
CA GLY A 79 4.16 -12.33 6.07
C GLY A 79 5.26 -11.80 5.15
N LEU A 80 5.46 -12.43 3.99
CA LEU A 80 6.44 -11.97 3.00
C LEU A 80 6.00 -10.67 2.31
N ALA A 81 4.77 -10.64 1.79
CA ALA A 81 4.21 -9.45 1.15
C ALA A 81 4.19 -8.25 2.11
N MET A 82 3.78 -8.47 3.36
CA MET A 82 3.76 -7.49 4.43
C MET A 82 5.16 -6.99 4.80
N LYS A 83 6.16 -7.87 4.90
CA LYS A 83 7.54 -7.48 5.18
C LYS A 83 8.13 -6.62 4.05
N ASN A 84 7.82 -6.95 2.79
CA ASN A 84 8.20 -6.15 1.63
C ASN A 84 7.48 -4.79 1.63
N GLY A 85 6.17 -4.78 1.91
CA GLY A 85 5.37 -3.57 2.11
C GLY A 85 5.98 -2.66 3.16
N TYR A 86 6.20 -3.18 4.37
CA TYR A 86 6.77 -2.43 5.48
C TYR A 86 8.09 -1.78 5.08
N TRP A 87 9.03 -2.53 4.51
CA TRP A 87 10.29 -1.95 4.04
C TRP A 87 10.06 -0.85 2.99
N PHE A 88 9.26 -1.11 1.95
CA PHE A 88 9.00 -0.16 0.88
C PHE A 88 8.38 1.15 1.37
N PHE A 89 7.28 1.08 2.15
CA PHE A 89 6.61 2.26 2.69
C PHE A 89 7.51 3.05 3.64
N GLN A 90 8.35 2.37 4.43
CA GLN A 90 9.32 3.02 5.31
C GLN A 90 10.40 3.76 4.51
N GLU A 91 10.95 3.17 3.44
CA GLU A 91 11.95 3.86 2.61
C GLU A 91 11.35 5.08 1.91
N LEU A 92 10.12 4.97 1.37
CA LEU A 92 9.43 6.11 0.76
C LEU A 92 9.16 7.22 1.77
N ALA A 93 8.66 6.90 2.97
CA ALA A 93 8.33 7.91 3.98
C ALA A 93 9.60 8.59 4.53
N LYS A 94 10.66 7.81 4.82
CA LYS A 94 11.96 8.34 5.28
C LYS A 94 12.66 9.24 4.26
N SER A 95 12.30 9.13 2.99
CA SER A 95 12.87 9.97 1.94
C SER A 95 12.61 11.47 2.15
N GLY A 96 11.53 11.81 2.86
CA GLY A 96 11.05 13.17 3.05
C GLY A 96 10.44 13.80 1.79
N LEU A 97 10.29 13.04 0.70
CA LEU A 97 9.83 13.57 -0.59
C LEU A 97 8.32 13.65 -0.73
N PHE A 98 7.57 12.99 0.14
CA PHE A 98 6.12 12.90 0.02
C PHE A 98 5.46 13.38 1.31
N LYS A 99 4.35 14.12 1.20
CA LYS A 99 3.57 14.53 2.38
C LYS A 99 2.56 13.47 2.81
N THR A 100 1.97 12.77 1.83
CA THR A 100 0.90 11.79 2.06
C THR A 100 0.96 10.67 1.04
N PHE A 101 0.46 9.49 1.40
CA PHE A 101 0.23 8.38 0.49
C PHE A 101 -1.26 8.22 0.20
N VAL A 102 -1.58 7.96 -1.06
CA VAL A 102 -2.93 7.61 -1.50
C VAL A 102 -2.86 6.22 -2.12
N TYR A 103 -3.54 5.26 -1.51
CA TYR A 103 -3.57 3.88 -1.95
C TYR A 103 -4.87 3.58 -2.68
N ILE A 104 -4.76 3.15 -3.94
CA ILE A 104 -5.88 2.75 -4.77
C ILE A 104 -5.71 1.26 -5.06
N PRO A 105 -6.50 0.35 -4.45
CA PRO A 105 -6.31 -1.08 -4.65
C PRO A 105 -6.62 -1.49 -6.10
N GLY A 106 -5.75 -2.32 -6.67
CA GLY A 106 -5.97 -3.05 -7.92
C GLY A 106 -6.63 -4.41 -7.68
N ASN A 107 -6.65 -5.28 -8.70
CA ASN A 107 -7.26 -6.60 -8.58
C ASN A 107 -6.45 -7.57 -7.73
N HIS A 108 -5.12 -7.48 -7.73
CA HIS A 108 -4.28 -8.28 -6.82
C HIS A 108 -4.41 -7.81 -5.36
N ASP A 109 -4.70 -6.53 -5.18
CA ASP A 109 -4.94 -5.94 -3.85
C ASP A 109 -6.37 -6.18 -3.35
N HIS A 110 -7.32 -6.47 -4.25
CA HIS A 110 -8.73 -6.70 -3.91
C HIS A 110 -8.90 -7.83 -2.89
N HIS A 111 -7.96 -8.78 -2.86
CA HIS A 111 -7.96 -9.84 -1.87
C HIS A 111 -7.91 -9.29 -0.43
N LEU A 112 -7.20 -8.19 -0.19
CA LEU A 112 -7.18 -7.48 1.10
C LEU A 112 -8.57 -6.98 1.50
N TRP A 113 -9.29 -6.42 0.52
CA TRP A 113 -10.62 -5.88 0.74
C TRP A 113 -11.62 -6.98 1.05
N GLN A 114 -11.56 -8.08 0.29
CA GLN A 114 -12.39 -9.24 0.55
C GLN A 114 -12.12 -9.84 1.93
N GLN A 115 -10.86 -9.98 2.35
CA GLN A 115 -10.51 -10.46 3.68
C GLN A 115 -10.99 -9.54 4.81
N LEU A 116 -10.84 -8.22 4.65
CA LEU A 116 -11.34 -7.25 5.61
C LEU A 116 -12.86 -7.32 5.73
N ILE A 117 -13.58 -7.46 4.62
CA ILE A 117 -15.03 -7.66 4.63
C ILE A 117 -15.40 -8.97 5.32
N GLU A 118 -14.76 -10.08 4.95
CA GLU A 118 -15.03 -11.41 5.53
C GLU A 118 -14.78 -11.38 7.04
N HIS A 119 -13.68 -10.80 7.49
CA HIS A 119 -13.37 -10.68 8.91
C HIS A 119 -14.35 -9.74 9.63
N GLN A 120 -14.60 -8.55 9.08
CA GLN A 120 -15.39 -7.53 9.75
C GLN A 120 -16.89 -7.84 9.77
N PHE A 121 -17.41 -8.57 8.78
CA PHE A 121 -18.85 -8.78 8.62
C PHE A 121 -19.27 -10.23 8.75
N VAL A 122 -18.48 -11.20 8.29
CA VAL A 122 -18.84 -12.61 8.43
C VAL A 122 -18.38 -13.12 9.79
N LEU A 123 -17.11 -12.96 10.13
CA LEU A 123 -16.61 -13.50 11.40
C LEU A 123 -17.17 -12.73 12.60
N ASN A 124 -17.17 -11.40 12.59
CA ASN A 124 -17.74 -10.63 13.70
C ASN A 124 -19.24 -10.88 13.90
N SER A 125 -20.02 -11.13 12.84
CA SER A 125 -21.45 -11.45 13.00
C SER A 125 -21.66 -12.84 13.60
N LEU A 126 -20.73 -13.77 13.40
CA LEU A 126 -20.72 -15.08 14.07
C LEU A 126 -20.33 -14.97 15.56
N TYR A 127 -19.39 -14.09 15.90
CA TYR A 127 -18.92 -13.91 17.28
C TYR A 127 -19.75 -12.91 18.11
N GLN A 128 -20.48 -12.00 17.47
CA GLN A 128 -21.38 -11.02 18.10
C GLN A 128 -22.71 -10.93 17.36
N PRO A 129 -23.59 -11.94 17.48
CA PRO A 129 -24.83 -12.06 16.70
C PRO A 129 -25.86 -10.94 16.92
N ALA A 130 -25.67 -10.10 17.95
CA ALA A 130 -26.57 -8.98 18.27
C ALA A 130 -26.25 -7.67 17.51
N ILE A 131 -25.11 -7.57 16.82
CA ILE A 131 -24.78 -6.39 16.01
C ILE A 131 -25.23 -6.66 14.58
N ASN A 132 -26.47 -6.23 14.31
CA ASN A 132 -27.04 -5.91 13.00
C ASN A 132 -26.27 -6.46 11.79
N HIS A 133 -26.79 -7.50 11.15
CA HIS A 133 -26.51 -7.76 9.73
C HIS A 133 -26.59 -6.42 8.98
N PRO A 134 -25.48 -5.89 8.43
CA PRO A 134 -25.56 -4.66 7.70
C PRO A 134 -26.33 -4.96 6.42
N LYS A 135 -27.59 -4.50 6.34
CA LYS A 135 -28.39 -4.51 5.11
C LYS A 135 -27.80 -3.60 4.02
N THR A 136 -26.71 -2.90 4.32
CA THR A 136 -26.02 -1.97 3.44
C THR A 136 -24.51 -2.13 3.64
N LEU A 137 -23.76 -2.26 2.54
CA LEU A 137 -22.29 -2.18 2.55
C LEU A 137 -21.85 -0.95 3.37
N PRO A 138 -20.74 -1.03 4.12
CA PRO A 138 -20.27 0.10 4.92
C PRO A 138 -20.08 1.35 4.05
N PRO A 139 -20.37 2.54 4.58
CA PRO A 139 -20.13 3.78 3.85
C PRO A 139 -18.63 3.88 3.48
N TYR A 140 -18.37 4.07 2.19
CA TYR A 140 -17.07 4.19 1.50
C TYR A 140 -16.04 5.15 2.11
N LYS A 141 -16.43 5.96 3.11
CA LYS A 141 -15.61 7.04 3.64
C LYS A 141 -14.62 6.50 4.67
N LEU A 142 -13.41 6.24 4.18
CA LEU A 142 -12.24 5.81 4.94
C LEU A 142 -12.50 4.55 5.76
N ILE A 143 -12.12 3.40 5.21
CA ILE A 143 -11.77 2.26 6.05
C ILE A 143 -10.53 2.69 6.84
N LYS A 144 -10.76 3.26 8.03
CA LYS A 144 -9.69 3.52 8.99
C LYS A 144 -9.29 2.17 9.61
N ASN A 145 -8.01 2.02 9.96
CA ASN A 145 -7.45 0.82 10.59
C ASN A 145 -7.33 -0.37 9.61
N THR A 146 -6.75 -0.13 8.44
CA THR A 146 -6.24 -1.24 7.62
C THR A 146 -4.82 -1.58 8.08
N PHE A 147 -4.31 -2.75 7.71
CA PHE A 147 -2.89 -3.08 7.96
C PHE A 147 -1.94 -2.06 7.32
N LEU A 148 -2.39 -1.29 6.32
CA LEU A 148 -1.58 -0.25 5.66
C LEU A 148 -1.15 0.85 6.64
N ASP A 149 -1.97 1.12 7.66
CA ASP A 149 -1.63 2.07 8.74
C ASP A 149 -0.41 1.57 9.54
N GLU A 150 -0.19 0.25 9.61
CA GLU A 150 0.97 -0.37 10.27
C GLU A 150 2.23 -0.37 9.39
N LEU A 151 2.09 -0.14 8.08
CA LEU A 151 3.22 -0.13 7.14
C LEU A 151 3.92 1.22 7.05
N VAL A 152 3.20 2.31 7.34
CA VAL A 152 3.74 3.67 7.31
C VAL A 152 4.23 4.10 8.70
N PRO A 153 5.20 5.04 8.80
CA PRO A 153 5.56 5.65 10.07
C PRO A 153 4.35 6.30 10.76
N SER A 154 4.36 6.38 12.10
CA SER A 154 3.23 6.88 12.89
C SER A 154 2.90 8.37 12.67
N ASP A 155 3.87 9.14 12.18
CA ASP A 155 3.74 10.55 11.80
C ASP A 155 3.40 10.74 10.31
N PHE A 156 3.24 9.64 9.57
CA PHE A 156 2.93 9.66 8.15
C PHE A 156 1.47 9.24 7.91
N SER A 157 0.83 9.83 6.90
CA SER A 157 -0.57 9.53 6.58
C SER A 157 -0.72 8.75 5.28
N ILE A 158 -1.57 7.73 5.32
CA ILE A 158 -2.02 6.96 4.16
C ILE A 158 -3.54 7.00 4.08
N ALA A 159 -4.06 7.22 2.88
CA ALA A 159 -5.49 7.20 2.61
C ALA A 159 -5.81 6.13 1.58
N VAL A 160 -6.71 5.21 1.91
CA VAL A 160 -7.23 4.22 0.97
C VAL A 160 -8.43 4.81 0.23
N THR A 161 -8.39 4.81 -1.10
CA THR A 161 -9.50 5.22 -1.97
C THR A 161 -9.81 4.10 -2.96
N TYR A 162 -11.08 3.71 -3.08
CA TYR A 162 -11.48 2.60 -3.94
C TYR A 162 -12.14 3.14 -5.21
N PRO A 163 -11.72 2.71 -6.42
CA PRO A 163 -12.41 3.06 -7.65
C PRO A 163 -13.67 2.19 -7.77
N ASN A 164 -14.79 2.64 -7.22
CA ASN A 164 -16.05 1.95 -7.46
C ASN A 164 -16.69 2.53 -8.74
N TYR A 165 -16.62 1.78 -9.85
CA TYR A 165 -17.25 2.11 -11.14
C TYR A 165 -18.79 2.00 -11.13
N GLY A 166 -19.47 2.16 -9.98
CA GLY A 166 -20.86 1.70 -9.85
C GLY A 166 -21.76 2.36 -8.82
N VAL A 167 -21.50 3.59 -8.36
CA VAL A 167 -22.49 4.33 -7.57
C VAL A 167 -22.44 5.83 -7.89
N PHE A 168 -23.16 6.21 -8.95
CA PHE A 168 -23.71 7.56 -9.16
C PHE A 168 -25.23 7.48 -8.97
#